data_AF-F7QMZ0-F1
#
_entry.id   AF-F7QMZ0-F1
#
_cell.length_a   1.000
_cell.length_b   1.000
_cell.length_c   1.000
_cell.angle_alpha   90.00
_cell.angle_beta   90.00
_cell.angle_gamma   90.00
#
_symmetry.space_group_name_H-M   'P 1'
#
loop_
_entity.id
_entity.type
_entity.pdbx_description
1 polymer ?
#
loop_
_entity_poly.entity_id
_entity_poly.type
_entity_poly.pdbx_seq_one_letter_code
_entity_poly.pdbx_strand_id
1 'polypeptide(L)' 'MLKYFENVRLVRMADGKTWKLIRDLGLVKGGKGLRCHEPIATFQVRLKPVTIHVPLSEILSMLTLSTARGSAA' A
#
# COMPACT_ATOMS: atom_id res chain seq x y z
N MET A 1 -8.89 23.70 9.93
CA MET A 1 -8.99 22.37 9.29
C MET A 1 -7.65 21.63 9.24
N LEU A 2 -6.57 22.24 8.74
CA LEU A 2 -5.25 21.59 8.61
C LEU A 2 -4.63 21.07 9.91
N LYS A 3 -4.83 21.78 11.03
CA LYS A 3 -4.36 21.35 12.37
C LYS A 3 -4.93 20.02 12.84
N TYR A 4 -6.08 19.60 12.28
CA TYR A 4 -6.61 18.28 12.58
C TYR A 4 -5.62 17.24 12.04
N PHE A 5 -5.10 17.33 10.82
CA PHE A 5 -4.19 16.29 10.32
C PHE A 5 -2.74 16.38 10.81
N GLU A 6 -2.45 17.21 11.82
CA GLU A 6 -1.14 17.25 12.47
C GLU A 6 -0.88 15.95 13.26
N ASN A 7 0.33 15.38 13.12
CA ASN A 7 0.77 14.14 13.79
C ASN A 7 -0.06 12.90 13.44
N VAL A 8 -0.59 12.87 12.21
CA VAL A 8 -1.26 11.71 11.66
C VAL A 8 -0.24 10.77 11.01
N ARG A 9 -0.41 9.47 11.24
CA ARG A 9 0.45 8.41 10.73
C ARG A 9 -0.38 7.23 10.28
N LEU A 10 0.09 6.59 9.21
CA LEU A 10 -0.49 5.36 8.70
C LEU A 10 0.18 4.17 9.40
N VAL A 11 -0.62 3.27 9.98
CA VAL A 11 -0.12 2.10 10.71
C VAL A 11 -0.73 0.84 10.12
N ARG A 12 0.13 -0.15 9.87
CA ARG A 12 -0.29 -1.49 9.47
C ARG A 12 -0.72 -2.27 10.72
N MET A 13 -1.92 -2.85 10.68
CA MET A 13 -2.44 -3.67 11.77
C MET A 13 -1.80 -5.07 11.75
N ALA A 14 -1.87 -5.77 12.89
CA ALA A 14 -1.28 -7.10 13.06
C ALA A 14 -1.86 -8.16 12.10
N ASP A 15 -3.07 -7.95 11.58
CA ASP A 15 -3.70 -8.81 10.58
C ASP A 15 -3.04 -8.73 9.19
N GLY A 16 -2.11 -7.78 8.99
CA GLY A 16 -1.36 -7.58 7.76
C GLY A 16 -2.16 -7.05 6.57
N LYS A 17 -3.49 -6.97 6.68
CA LYS A 17 -4.43 -6.60 5.60
C LYS A 17 -5.10 -5.25 5.86
N THR A 18 -5.23 -4.88 7.12
CA THR A 18 -5.87 -3.64 7.53
C THR A 18 -4.82 -2.57 7.83
N TRP A 19 -5.10 -1.37 7.40
CA TRP A 19 -4.33 -0.17 7.69
C TRP A 19 -5.21 0.82 8.42
N LYS A 20 -4.67 1.48 9.44
CA LYS A 20 -5.35 2.55 10.15
C LYS A 20 -4.60 3.85 10.02
N LEU A 21 -5.33 4.91 9.77
CA LEU A 21 -4.83 6.27 9.91
C LEU A 21 -5.09 6.68 11.35
N ILE A 22 -4.02 6.87 12.12
CA ILE A 22 -4.11 7.27 13.52
C ILE A 22 -3.48 8.63 13.72
N ARG A 23 -3.98 9.39 14.70
CA ARG A 23 -3.31 10.58 15.20
C ARG A 23 -2.69 10.31 16.55
N ASP A 24 -1.45 10.73 16.73
CA ASP A 24 -0.83 10.74 18.05
C ASP A 24 -1.32 11.95 18.87
N LEU A 25 -1.99 11.69 19.99
CA LEU A 25 -2.50 12.71 20.93
C LEU A 25 -1.48 13.09 22.02
N GLY A 26 -0.32 12.42 22.03
CA GLY A 26 0.75 12.65 23.00
C GLY A 26 0.90 11.53 24.03
N LEU A 27 1.70 11.79 25.07
CA LEU A 27 2.02 10.82 26.11
C LEU A 27 0.84 10.64 27.07
N VAL A 28 0.59 9.39 27.47
CA VAL A 28 -0.39 9.06 28.50
C VAL A 28 0.22 9.37 29.87
N LYS A 29 -0.49 10.14 30.69
CA LYS A 29 -0.06 10.45 32.05
C LYS A 29 0.10 9.16 32.87
N GLY A 30 1.31 8.88 33.35
CA GLY A 30 1.62 7.68 34.13
C GLY A 30 1.87 6.40 33.30
N GLY A 31 1.76 6.45 31.98
CA GLY A 31 2.18 5.33 31.11
C GLY A 31 3.69 5.35 30.93
N LYS A 32 4.36 4.20 31.02
CA LYS A 32 5.80 4.01 30.75
C LYS A 32 6.15 4.34 29.28
N GLY A 33 6.07 5.61 28.87
CA GLY A 33 6.28 6.06 27.49
C GLY A 33 5.14 5.71 26.53
N LEU A 34 3.98 5.28 27.01
CA LEU A 34 2.83 4.97 26.16
C LEU A 34 2.24 6.26 25.58
N ARG A 35 1.94 6.23 24.28
CA ARG A 35 1.26 7.32 23.58
C ARG A 35 -0.20 6.99 23.33
N CYS A 36 -1.08 7.95 23.60
CA CYS A 36 -2.47 7.86 23.22
C CYS A 36 -2.58 8.15 21.72
N HIS A 37 -3.36 7.34 21.01
CA HIS A 37 -3.65 7.59 19.60
C HIS A 37 -5.14 7.48 19.32
N GLU A 38 -5.62 8.34 18.44
CA GLU A 38 -7.01 8.36 17.98
C GLU A 38 -7.09 7.77 16.56
N PRO A 39 -7.94 6.77 16.30
CA PRO A 39 -8.16 6.27 14.96
C PRO A 39 -9.05 7.24 14.15
N ILE A 40 -8.52 7.78 13.07
CA ILE A 40 -9.27 8.67 12.15
C ILE A 40 -10.00 7.85 11.09
N ALA A 41 -9.34 6.85 10.51
CA ALA A 41 -9.89 6.05 9.43
C ALA A 41 -9.30 4.63 9.41
N THR A 42 -10.08 3.68 8.91
CA THR A 42 -9.66 2.29 8.73
C THR A 42 -9.84 1.89 7.28
N PHE A 43 -8.80 1.28 6.70
CA PHE A 43 -8.77 0.83 5.31
C PHE A 43 -8.39 -0.64 5.26
N GLN A 44 -8.95 -1.37 4.30
CA GLN A 44 -8.50 -2.71 3.95
C GLN A 44 -7.95 -2.68 2.54
N VAL A 45 -6.71 -3.11 2.37
CA VAL A 45 -6.15 -3.29 1.03
C VAL A 45 -6.61 -4.65 0.52
N ARG A 46 -7.58 -4.64 -0.40
CA ARG A 46 -8.03 -5.83 -1.11
C ARG A 46 -7.42 -5.81 -2.51
N LEU A 47 -6.27 -6.49 -2.66
CA LEU A 47 -5.74 -6.77 -3.99
C LEU A 47 -6.69 -7.76 -4.67
N LYS A 48 -7.46 -7.30 -5.65
CA LYS A 48 -8.19 -8.19 -6.53
C LYS A 48 -7.22 -8.68 -7.60
N PRO A 49 -6.93 -9.99 -7.69
CA PRO A 49 -6.19 -10.50 -8.83
C PRO A 49 -7.03 -10.21 -10.08
N VAL A 50 -6.42 -9.50 -11.03
CA VAL A 50 -7.02 -9.27 -12.34
C VAL A 50 -6.43 -10.32 -13.25
N THR A 51 -7.28 -11.25 -13.71
CA THR A 51 -6.89 -12.21 -14.73
C THR A 51 -6.89 -11.49 -16.07
N ILE A 52 -5.71 -11.21 -16.61
CA ILE A 52 -5.57 -10.63 -17.94
C ILE A 52 -5.50 -11.81 -18.91
N HIS A 53 -6.57 -12.01 -19.69
CA HIS A 53 -6.56 -12.95 -20.80
C HIS A 53 -5.88 -12.30 -21.98
N VAL A 54 -4.61 -12.65 -22.19
CA VAL A 54 -3.85 -12.27 -23.38
C VAL A 54 -3.78 -13.48 -24.32
N PRO A 55 -4.12 -13.33 -25.61
CA PRO A 55 -3.96 -14.40 -26.57
C PRO A 55 -2.48 -14.76 -26.73
N LEU A 56 -2.19 -16.06 -26.84
CA LEU A 56 -0.82 -16.58 -26.98
C LEU A 56 -0.06 -15.93 -28.17
N SER A 57 -0.79 -15.59 -29.24
CA SER A 57 -0.24 -14.91 -30.42
C SER A 57 0.36 -13.54 -30.10
N GLU A 58 -0.25 -12.75 -29.22
CA GLU A 58 0.29 -11.45 -28.81
C GLU A 58 1.55 -11.61 -27.97
N ILE A 59 1.60 -12.62 -27.09
CA ILE A 59 2.78 -12.93 -26.29
C ILE A 59 3.95 -13.36 -27.19
N LEU A 60 3.68 -14.23 -28.17
CA LEU A 60 4.68 -14.67 -29.15
C LEU A 60 5.17 -13.48 -30.01
N SER A 61 4.28 -12.56 -30.40
CA SER A 61 4.67 -11.37 -31.15
C SER A 61 5.59 -10.44 -30.34
N MET A 62 5.32 -10.24 -29.04
CA MET A 62 6.15 -9.43 -28.14
C MET A 62 7.54 -10.03 -27.92
N LEU A 63 7.62 -11.36 -27.74
CA LEU A 63 8.88 -12.07 -27.56
C LEU A 63 9.73 -12.07 -28.84
N THR A 64 9.11 -12.29 -29.99
CA THR A 64 9.81 -12.28 -31.29
C THR A 64 10.30 -10.88 -31.68
N LEU A 65 9.51 -9.83 -31.42
CA LEU A 65 9.92 -8.44 -31.65
C LEU A 65 11.08 -8.02 -30.73
N SER A 66 11.14 -8.55 -29.51
CA SER A 66 12.22 -8.28 -28.55
C SER A 66 13.54 -8.94 -28.96
N THR A 67 13.49 -10.18 -29.48
CA THR A 67 14.67 -10.87 -30.04
C THR A 67 15.19 -10.19 -31.31
N ALA A 68 14.31 -9.68 -32.16
CA ALA A 68 14.70 -9.00 -33.40
C ALA A 68 15.51 -7.71 -33.17
N ARG A 69 15.30 -7.00 -32.04
CA ARG A 69 16.12 -5.83 -31.66
C ARG A 69 17.44 -6.19 -30.99
N GLY A 70 17.58 -7.40 -30.44
CA GLY A 70 18.81 -7.87 -29.80
C GLY A 70 19.84 -8.47 -30.74
N SER A 71 19.47 -8.75 -32.00
CA SER A 71 20.33 -9.40 -33.00
C SER A 71 20.84 -8.44 -34.09
N ALA A 72 20.71 -7.13 -33.87
CA ALA A 72 21.34 -6.09 -34.67
C ALA A 72 22.46 -5.42 -33.84
N ALA A 73 23.48 -6.19 -33.48
CA ALA A 73 24.74 -5.72 -32.91
C ALA A 73 25.87 -6.56 -33.48
#